data_AF-A0A2P8I602-F1
#
_entry.id   AF-A0A2P8I602-F1
#
_cell.length_a   1.000
_cell.length_b   1.000
_cell.length_c   1.000
_cell.angle_alpha   90.00
_cell.angle_beta   90.00
_cell.angle_gamma   90.00
#
_symmetry.space_group_name_H-M   'P 1'
#
loop_
_entity.id
_entity.type
_entity.pdbx_description
1 polymer ?
#
loop_
_entity_poly.entity_id
_entity_poly.type
_entity_poly.pdbx_seq_one_letter_code
_entity_poly.pdbx_strand_id
1 'polypeptide(L)'
;MERKPALRSRLLGLELRRVREANGLTVAELASRAQQSAERIRELENGVAASPTPDPTLWCAWGTEATSVINVLCRTAERIDILAPLGLNPVFERLDPRRSTVYVLEGTVVDRADVTVRVIPRSAGYCPGVEHPLTRFVLAKGPAVIFYAYLHRAMFTEEPRHLRSAEELFGRLAALACA
;
A
#
# COMPACT_ATOMS: atom_id res chain seq x y z
N MET A 1 -1.91 19.60 20.95
CA MET A 1 -1.21 19.26 19.69
C MET A 1 -1.72 17.90 19.26
N GLU A 2 -2.41 17.82 18.13
CA GLU A 2 -3.04 16.58 17.65
C GLU A 2 -1.95 15.57 17.24
N ARG A 3 -1.89 14.40 17.88
CA ARG A 3 -0.95 13.33 17.52
C ARG A 3 -1.42 12.67 16.22
N LYS A 4 -0.67 12.88 15.14
CA LYS A 4 -0.92 12.17 13.88
C LYS A 4 -0.44 10.72 13.98
N PRO A 5 -1.15 9.73 13.43
CA PRO A 5 -0.70 8.34 13.41
C PRO A 5 0.51 8.18 12.48
N ALA A 6 1.51 7.36 12.87
CA ALA A 6 2.58 6.94 11.97
C ALA A 6 2.07 5.87 11.01
N LEU A 7 2.64 5.78 9.80
CA LEU A 7 2.28 4.75 8.82
C LEU A 7 2.23 3.35 9.45
N ARG A 8 3.30 2.97 10.19
CA ARG A 8 3.39 1.69 10.87
C ARG A 8 2.26 1.47 11.88
N SER A 9 1.99 2.45 12.74
CA SER A 9 0.95 2.35 13.76
C SER A 9 -0.44 2.26 13.13
N ARG A 10 -0.68 3.02 12.05
CA ARG A 10 -1.94 3.00 11.30
C ARG A 10 -2.20 1.64 10.65
N LEU A 11 -1.20 1.06 9.99
CA LEU A 11 -1.30 -0.27 9.37
C LEU A 11 -1.50 -1.37 10.42
N LEU A 12 -0.79 -1.30 11.53
CA LEU A 12 -0.96 -2.23 12.65
C LEU A 12 -2.36 -2.14 13.25
N GLY A 13 -2.89 -0.92 13.43
CA GLY A 13 -4.23 -0.70 13.95
C GLY A 13 -5.32 -1.27 13.06
N LEU A 14 -5.17 -1.14 11.74
CA LEU A 14 -6.07 -1.76 10.75
C LEU A 14 -6.07 -3.28 10.86
N GLU A 15 -4.90 -3.92 11.01
CA GLU A 15 -4.84 -5.37 11.19
C GLU A 15 -5.37 -5.85 12.52
N LEU A 16 -5.09 -5.12 13.61
CA LEU A 16 -5.64 -5.43 14.92
C LEU A 16 -7.17 -5.43 14.87
N ARG A 17 -7.76 -4.37 14.30
CA ARG A 17 -9.22 -4.26 14.12
C ARG A 17 -9.77 -5.42 13.30
N ARG A 18 -9.15 -5.72 12.16
CA ARG A 18 -9.58 -6.82 11.27
C ARG A 18 -9.55 -8.17 11.98
N VAL A 19 -8.46 -8.50 12.66
CA VAL A 19 -8.32 -9.77 13.39
C VAL A 19 -9.32 -9.83 14.53
N ARG A 20 -9.54 -8.73 15.26
CA ARG A 20 -10.55 -8.66 16.31
C ARG A 20 -11.95 -8.97 15.77
N GLU A 21 -12.35 -8.28 14.71
CA GLU A 21 -13.67 -8.43 14.09
C GLU A 21 -13.87 -9.81 13.47
N ALA A 22 -12.85 -10.37 12.83
CA ALA A 22 -12.91 -11.73 12.27
C ALA A 22 -13.09 -12.82 13.34
N ASN A 23 -12.69 -12.56 14.58
CA ASN A 23 -12.93 -13.44 15.72
C ASN A 23 -14.23 -13.11 16.48
N GLY A 24 -15.06 -12.20 15.96
CA GLY A 24 -16.32 -11.79 16.58
C GLY A 24 -16.15 -11.05 17.91
N LEU A 25 -14.97 -10.49 18.18
CA LEU A 25 -14.67 -9.85 19.46
C LEU A 25 -15.04 -8.36 19.46
N THR A 26 -15.68 -7.92 20.53
CA THR A 26 -15.79 -6.49 20.85
C THR A 26 -14.46 -5.93 21.34
N VAL A 27 -14.30 -4.61 21.31
CA VAL A 27 -13.14 -3.92 21.87
C VAL A 27 -12.96 -4.26 23.36
N ALA A 28 -14.06 -4.34 24.13
CA ALA A 28 -14.02 -4.63 25.56
C ALA A 28 -13.53 -6.06 25.83
N GLU A 29 -13.97 -7.03 25.04
CA GLU A 29 -13.54 -8.42 25.17
C GLU A 29 -12.07 -8.62 24.77
N LEU A 30 -11.60 -7.94 23.72
CA LEU A 30 -10.19 -7.95 23.36
C LEU A 30 -9.34 -7.31 24.46
N ALA A 31 -9.78 -6.15 24.99
CA ALA A 31 -9.11 -5.45 26.07
C ALA A 31 -8.95 -6.33 27.32
N SER A 32 -10.04 -7.01 27.72
CA SER A 32 -10.02 -7.96 28.84
C SER A 32 -9.03 -9.11 28.60
N ARG A 33 -9.04 -9.75 27.42
CA ARG A 33 -8.11 -10.85 27.09
C ARG A 33 -6.64 -10.39 27.03
N ALA A 34 -6.40 -9.19 26.53
CA ALA A 34 -5.05 -8.62 26.41
C ALA A 34 -4.54 -7.97 27.70
N GLN A 35 -5.35 -7.92 28.77
CA GLN A 35 -5.06 -7.19 30.00
C GLN A 35 -4.70 -5.71 29.72
N GLN A 36 -5.46 -5.07 28.82
CA GLN A 36 -5.33 -3.67 28.44
C GLN A 36 -6.65 -2.94 28.68
N SER A 37 -6.64 -1.60 28.69
CA SER A 37 -7.89 -0.84 28.72
C SER A 37 -8.58 -0.82 27.35
N ALA A 38 -9.92 -0.74 27.34
CA ALA A 38 -10.68 -0.60 26.10
C ALA A 38 -10.31 0.68 25.32
N GLU A 39 -9.93 1.74 26.04
CA GLU A 39 -9.39 2.97 25.47
C GLU A 39 -8.06 2.71 24.75
N ARG A 40 -7.13 1.99 25.38
CA ARG A 40 -5.84 1.65 24.79
C ARG A 40 -6.00 0.82 23.50
N ILE A 41 -6.93 -0.13 23.48
CA ILE A 41 -7.25 -0.89 22.26
C ILE A 41 -7.78 0.05 21.16
N ARG A 42 -8.69 0.98 21.48
CA ARG A 42 -9.18 1.97 20.50
C ARG A 42 -8.07 2.85 19.96
N GLU A 43 -7.17 3.34 20.82
CA GLU A 43 -6.00 4.11 20.39
C GLU A 43 -5.12 3.33 19.42
N LEU A 44 -4.84 2.06 19.74
CA LEU A 44 -4.06 1.16 18.90
C LEU A 44 -4.73 0.93 17.55
N GLU A 45 -6.04 0.66 17.53
CA GLU A 45 -6.80 0.47 16.29
C GLU A 45 -6.90 1.75 15.45
N ASN A 46 -6.89 2.91 16.09
CA ASN A 46 -6.84 4.21 15.42
C ASN A 46 -5.39 4.59 15.01
N GLY A 47 -4.40 3.77 15.36
CA GLY A 47 -3.00 3.97 15.02
C GLY A 47 -2.33 5.13 15.71
N VAL A 48 -2.86 5.61 16.85
CA VAL A 48 -2.32 6.76 17.58
C VAL A 48 -0.89 6.44 18.02
N ALA A 49 0.08 7.13 17.42
CA ALA A 49 1.50 6.98 17.72
C ALA A 49 1.88 7.78 18.97
N ALA A 50 2.84 7.27 19.74
CA ALA A 50 3.38 8.00 20.91
C ALA A 50 4.25 9.21 20.50
N SER A 51 4.82 9.19 19.27
CA SER A 51 5.77 10.19 18.78
C SER A 51 5.07 11.49 18.33
N PRO A 52 5.61 12.68 18.66
CA PRO A 52 5.12 13.97 18.16
C PRO A 52 5.38 14.19 16.65
N THR A 53 6.38 13.51 16.08
CA THR A 53 6.65 13.48 14.62
C THR A 53 6.60 12.03 14.16
N PRO A 54 5.51 11.58 13.52
CA PRO A 54 5.39 10.21 13.04
C PRO A 54 6.30 10.02 11.84
N ASP A 55 7.05 8.91 11.78
CA ASP A 55 7.83 8.55 10.59
C ASP A 55 6.86 8.22 9.45
N PRO A 56 6.86 8.99 8.34
CA PRO A 56 6.02 8.70 7.19
C PRO A 56 6.51 7.48 6.39
N THR A 57 7.71 6.97 6.69
CA THR A 57 8.36 5.90 5.95
C THR A 57 8.51 4.65 6.82
N LEU A 58 8.17 3.50 6.26
CA LEU A 58 8.33 2.18 6.85
C LEU A 58 9.26 1.35 5.96
N TRP A 59 10.39 0.96 6.52
CA TRP A 59 11.26 -0.06 5.95
C TRP A 59 10.99 -1.39 6.64
N CYS A 60 10.89 -2.46 5.86
CA CYS A 60 10.81 -3.81 6.40
C CYS A 60 11.54 -4.80 5.51
N ALA A 61 11.96 -5.91 6.12
CA ALA A 61 12.53 -7.02 5.37
C ALA A 61 11.47 -7.68 4.49
N TRP A 62 11.91 -8.27 3.39
CA TRP A 62 11.05 -9.17 2.61
C TRP A 62 10.62 -10.38 3.45
N GLY A 63 9.55 -11.06 3.00
CA GLY A 63 8.92 -12.16 3.74
C GLY A 63 7.68 -11.68 4.48
N THR A 64 7.45 -12.21 5.68
CA THR A 64 6.19 -12.04 6.42
C THR A 64 5.85 -10.57 6.70
N GLU A 65 6.84 -9.73 7.02
CA GLU A 65 6.60 -8.31 7.34
C GLU A 65 6.07 -7.54 6.12
N ALA A 66 6.83 -7.53 5.02
CA ALA A 66 6.44 -6.86 3.78
C ALA A 66 5.12 -7.41 3.23
N THR A 67 4.95 -8.74 3.25
CA THR A 67 3.72 -9.39 2.77
C THR A 67 2.52 -8.97 3.61
N SER A 68 2.67 -8.87 4.94
CA SER A 68 1.60 -8.40 5.81
C SER A 68 1.19 -6.98 5.47
N VAL A 69 2.16 -6.06 5.33
CA VAL A 69 1.91 -4.65 4.97
C VAL A 69 1.20 -4.54 3.61
N ILE A 70 1.69 -5.24 2.60
CA ILE A 70 1.11 -5.26 1.26
C ILE A 70 -0.32 -5.80 1.32
N ASN A 71 -0.57 -6.86 2.09
CA ASN A 71 -1.90 -7.43 2.26
C ASN A 71 -2.87 -6.47 2.95
N VAL A 72 -2.43 -5.71 3.96
CA VAL A 72 -3.26 -4.63 4.56
C VAL A 72 -3.63 -3.61 3.50
N LEU A 73 -2.64 -3.13 2.74
CA LEU A 73 -2.81 -2.07 1.75
C LEU A 73 -3.69 -2.54 0.59
N CYS A 74 -3.51 -3.77 0.09
CA CYS A 74 -4.35 -4.34 -0.96
C CYS A 74 -5.82 -4.46 -0.53
N ARG A 75 -6.08 -4.78 0.74
CA ARG A 75 -7.45 -4.84 1.28
C ARG A 75 -8.08 -3.47 1.43
N THR A 76 -7.32 -2.51 1.97
CA THR A 76 -7.84 -1.23 2.46
C THR A 76 -7.79 -0.11 1.44
N ALA A 77 -7.00 -0.26 0.37
CA ALA A 77 -6.96 0.70 -0.71
C ALA A 77 -8.26 0.69 -1.54
N GLU A 78 -8.73 1.88 -1.86
CA GLU A 78 -9.84 2.10 -2.79
C GLU A 78 -9.35 2.06 -4.25
N ARG A 79 -8.06 2.37 -4.47
CA ARG A 79 -7.40 2.29 -5.77
C ARG A 79 -5.94 1.90 -5.60
N ILE A 80 -5.46 1.06 -6.52
CA ILE A 80 -4.09 0.56 -6.58
C ILE A 80 -3.59 0.75 -8.00
N ASP A 81 -2.58 1.60 -8.17
CA ASP A 81 -1.89 1.73 -9.45
C ASP A 81 -0.50 1.10 -9.32
N ILE A 82 -0.14 0.19 -10.22
CA ILE A 82 1.09 -0.59 -10.18
C ILE A 82 1.86 -0.34 -11.47
N LEU A 83 3.07 0.22 -11.37
CA LEU A 83 4.02 0.23 -12.48
C LEU A 83 4.90 -1.02 -12.36
N ALA A 84 4.73 -1.92 -13.32
CA ALA A 84 5.35 -3.24 -13.35
C ALA A 84 5.89 -3.51 -14.78
N PRO A 85 6.91 -2.76 -15.23
CA PRO A 85 7.33 -2.77 -16.64
C PRO A 85 7.71 -4.17 -17.15
N LEU A 86 8.25 -5.00 -16.26
CA LEU A 86 8.73 -6.36 -16.55
C LEU A 86 7.81 -7.46 -15.97
N GLY A 87 6.62 -7.11 -15.51
CA GLY A 87 5.64 -8.05 -14.97
C GLY A 87 5.34 -7.81 -13.48
N LEU A 88 4.19 -8.32 -13.05
CA LEU A 88 3.69 -8.10 -11.70
C LEU A 88 4.47 -8.92 -10.67
N ASN A 89 4.91 -8.27 -9.59
CA ASN A 89 5.61 -8.94 -8.50
C ASN A 89 4.67 -9.97 -7.82
N PRO A 90 5.12 -11.23 -7.59
CA PRO A 90 4.28 -12.28 -6.98
C PRO A 90 3.86 -11.98 -5.54
N VAL A 91 4.45 -10.97 -4.87
CA VAL A 91 4.02 -10.51 -3.53
C VAL A 91 2.57 -10.05 -3.50
N PHE A 92 2.00 -9.66 -4.64
CA PHE A 92 0.59 -9.36 -4.77
C PHE A 92 -0.21 -10.65 -4.93
N GLU A 93 -0.65 -11.26 -3.83
CA GLU A 93 -1.39 -12.51 -3.88
C GLU A 93 -2.78 -12.33 -4.49
N ARG A 94 -3.53 -11.32 -4.03
CA ARG A 94 -4.91 -11.05 -4.46
C ARG A 94 -5.14 -9.56 -4.65
N LEU A 95 -5.64 -9.19 -5.81
CA LEU A 95 -6.06 -7.84 -6.17
C LEU A 95 -7.55 -7.85 -6.53
N ASP A 96 -8.05 -6.70 -7.01
CA ASP A 96 -9.42 -6.59 -7.50
C ASP A 96 -9.39 -5.75 -8.79
N PRO A 97 -9.89 -6.28 -9.92
CA PRO A 97 -9.73 -5.64 -11.22
C PRO A 97 -10.43 -4.27 -11.29
N ARG A 98 -11.41 -4.00 -10.42
CA ARG A 98 -12.13 -2.71 -10.36
C ARG A 98 -11.31 -1.58 -9.75
N ARG A 99 -10.31 -1.92 -8.94
CA ARG A 99 -9.47 -0.94 -8.23
C ARG A 99 -7.99 -1.07 -8.54
N SER A 100 -7.55 -2.16 -9.17
CA SER A 100 -6.15 -2.44 -9.43
C SER A 100 -5.81 -2.29 -10.91
N THR A 101 -5.00 -1.29 -11.24
CA THR A 101 -4.49 -1.06 -12.60
C THR A 101 -2.99 -1.33 -12.65
N VAL A 102 -2.55 -2.20 -13.56
CA VAL A 102 -1.15 -2.57 -13.75
C VAL A 102 -0.66 -2.02 -15.09
N TYR A 103 0.35 -1.17 -15.05
CA TYR A 103 1.01 -0.60 -16.21
C TYR A 103 2.26 -1.40 -16.54
N VAL A 104 2.31 -1.99 -17.74
CA VAL A 104 3.40 -2.84 -18.20
C VAL A 104 3.96 -2.36 -19.53
N LEU A 105 5.21 -2.72 -19.84
CA LEU A 105 5.75 -2.42 -21.17
C LEU A 105 5.19 -3.38 -22.22
N GLU A 106 5.07 -2.90 -23.44
CA GLU A 106 4.70 -3.72 -24.59
C GLU A 106 5.61 -4.96 -24.71
N GLY A 107 4.95 -6.12 -24.84
CA GLY A 107 5.55 -7.46 -24.84
C GLY A 107 5.61 -8.14 -23.47
N THR A 108 5.28 -7.44 -22.38
CA THR A 108 5.22 -8.04 -21.04
C THR A 108 3.90 -8.77 -20.84
N VAL A 109 3.98 -10.07 -20.49
CA VAL A 109 2.81 -10.91 -20.22
C VAL A 109 2.40 -10.76 -18.76
N VAL A 110 1.12 -10.47 -18.53
CA VAL A 110 0.48 -10.52 -17.20
C VAL A 110 -0.72 -11.45 -17.29
N ASP A 111 -0.55 -12.70 -16.86
CA ASP A 111 -1.62 -13.71 -16.84
C ASP A 111 -2.39 -13.63 -15.52
N ARG A 112 -3.21 -12.58 -15.37
CA ARG A 112 -4.03 -12.35 -14.18
C ARG A 112 -5.36 -11.69 -14.53
N ALA A 113 -6.45 -12.29 -14.06
CA ALA A 113 -7.81 -11.76 -14.23
C ALA A 113 -8.24 -10.76 -13.14
N ASP A 114 -7.47 -10.64 -12.06
CA ASP A 114 -7.81 -9.79 -10.91
C ASP A 114 -7.17 -8.39 -10.96
N VAL A 115 -6.71 -7.98 -12.14
CA VAL A 115 -6.16 -6.65 -12.41
C VAL A 115 -6.64 -6.14 -13.78
N THR A 116 -6.76 -4.83 -13.92
CA THR A 116 -6.82 -4.18 -15.22
C THR A 116 -5.40 -3.94 -15.72
N VAL A 117 -5.02 -4.53 -16.87
CA VAL A 117 -3.69 -4.32 -17.46
C VAL A 117 -3.77 -3.16 -18.45
N ARG A 118 -2.78 -2.26 -18.41
CA ARG A 118 -2.60 -1.19 -19.41
C ARG A 118 -1.20 -1.26 -19.99
N VAL A 119 -1.11 -1.26 -21.31
CA VAL A 119 0.16 -1.46 -22.02
C VAL A 119 0.77 -0.12 -22.40
N ILE A 120 2.03 0.07 -22.03
CA ILE A 120 2.86 1.23 -22.40
C ILE A 120 3.63 0.89 -23.68
N PRO A 121 3.38 1.60 -24.80
CA PRO A 121 4.14 1.38 -26.04
C PRO A 121 5.62 1.66 -25.84
N ARG A 122 6.51 0.87 -26.45
CA ARG A 122 7.97 1.12 -26.36
C ARG A 122 8.39 2.46 -26.96
N SER A 123 7.65 2.90 -27.98
CA SER A 123 7.86 4.18 -28.66
C SER A 123 7.40 5.40 -27.87
N ALA A 124 6.57 5.23 -26.83
CA ALA A 124 6.03 6.33 -26.02
C ALA A 124 7.08 7.00 -25.12
N GLY A 125 8.32 6.48 -25.11
CA GLY A 125 9.37 6.90 -24.20
C GLY A 125 9.11 6.35 -22.80
N TYR A 126 9.93 5.39 -22.37
CA TYR A 126 9.94 4.99 -20.97
C TYR A 126 10.22 6.22 -20.10
N CYS A 127 9.41 6.48 -19.06
CA CYS A 127 9.57 7.66 -18.21
C CYS A 127 11.00 7.67 -17.62
N PRO A 128 11.87 8.61 -18.02
CA PRO A 128 13.24 8.67 -17.51
C PRO A 128 13.22 8.86 -15.99
N GLY A 129 14.04 8.09 -15.27
CA GLY A 129 14.16 8.16 -13.81
C GLY A 129 13.27 7.20 -13.01
N VAL A 130 12.39 6.43 -13.67
CA VAL A 130 11.66 5.34 -12.99
C VAL A 130 12.50 4.07 -13.03
N GLU A 131 13.51 4.00 -12.18
CA GLU A 131 14.44 2.87 -12.15
C GLU A 131 13.85 1.61 -11.50
N HIS A 132 12.72 1.73 -10.78
CA HIS A 132 12.17 0.67 -9.94
C HIS A 132 10.66 0.50 -10.15
N PRO A 133 10.14 -0.75 -10.14
CA PRO A 133 8.71 -0.98 -9.99
C PRO A 133 8.14 -0.23 -8.79
N LEU A 134 6.96 0.34 -8.98
CA LEU A 134 6.33 1.24 -8.02
C LEU A 134 4.86 0.87 -7.86
N THR A 135 4.34 0.92 -6.64
CA THR A 135 2.90 0.80 -6.41
C THR A 135 2.40 1.98 -5.60
N ARG A 136 1.27 2.54 -6.01
CA ARG A 136 0.52 3.57 -5.28
C ARG A 136 -0.76 2.96 -4.75
N PHE A 137 -0.93 2.98 -3.43
CA PHE A 137 -2.15 2.61 -2.73
C PHE A 137 -2.90 3.87 -2.29
N VAL A 138 -4.03 4.16 -2.92
CA VAL A 138 -4.93 5.25 -2.52
C VAL A 138 -5.89 4.70 -1.48
N LEU A 139 -5.87 5.30 -0.29
CA LEU A 139 -6.69 4.87 0.84
C LEU A 139 -7.92 5.77 0.98
N ALA A 140 -9.01 5.22 1.51
CA ALA A 140 -10.24 5.96 1.80
C ALA A 140 -10.04 7.15 2.74
N LYS A 141 -9.07 7.03 3.65
CA LYS A 141 -8.73 8.04 4.66
C LYS A 141 -7.23 8.12 4.83
N GLY A 142 -6.72 9.34 4.92
CA GLY A 142 -5.29 9.63 5.07
C GLY A 142 -4.55 9.71 3.73
N PRO A 143 -3.23 9.91 3.77
CA PRO A 143 -2.43 9.98 2.55
C PRO A 143 -2.35 8.61 1.86
N ALA A 144 -2.14 8.64 0.54
CA ALA A 144 -1.77 7.44 -0.19
C ALA A 144 -0.43 6.89 0.33
N VAL A 145 -0.17 5.61 0.06
CA VAL A 145 1.08 4.95 0.41
C VAL A 145 1.78 4.52 -0.86
N ILE A 146 3.06 4.88 -0.96
CA ILE A 146 3.91 4.48 -2.08
C ILE A 146 4.79 3.31 -1.65
N PHE A 147 4.78 2.24 -2.43
CA PHE A 147 5.60 1.06 -2.22
C PHE A 147 6.67 0.95 -3.30
N TYR A 148 7.92 0.86 -2.85
CA TYR A 148 9.08 0.55 -3.68
C TYR A 148 9.63 -0.82 -3.30
N ALA A 149 9.77 -1.67 -4.31
CA ALA A 149 10.36 -2.99 -4.16
C ALA A 149 11.87 -2.93 -4.42
N TYR A 150 12.66 -2.61 -3.39
CA TYR A 150 14.13 -2.69 -3.51
C TYR A 150 14.62 -4.11 -3.33
N LEU A 151 15.77 -4.42 -3.95
CA LEU A 151 16.37 -5.76 -3.90
C LEU A 151 16.52 -6.30 -2.47
N HIS A 152 16.95 -5.45 -1.52
CA HIS A 152 17.27 -5.87 -0.16
C HIS A 152 16.15 -5.63 0.87
N ARG A 153 15.10 -4.87 0.53
CA ARG A 153 14.01 -4.51 1.46
C ARG A 153 12.80 -3.89 0.76
N ALA A 154 11.66 -3.93 1.44
CA ALA A 154 10.46 -3.20 1.04
C ALA A 154 10.43 -1.81 1.69
N MET A 155 10.13 -0.77 0.92
CA MET A 155 9.87 0.58 1.43
C MET A 155 8.42 0.97 1.20
N PHE A 156 7.75 1.43 2.25
CA PHE A 156 6.44 2.06 2.18
C PHE A 156 6.57 3.50 2.67
N THR A 157 6.01 4.47 1.96
CA THR A 157 6.15 5.88 2.37
C THR A 157 4.92 6.72 2.06
N GLU A 158 4.64 7.64 2.97
CA GLU A 158 3.67 8.73 2.85
C GLU A 158 4.37 10.09 2.64
N GLU A 159 5.68 10.09 2.38
CA GLU A 159 6.44 11.33 2.19
C GLU A 159 5.90 12.13 1.00
N PRO A 160 5.57 13.44 1.17
CA PRO A 160 4.90 14.23 0.14
C PRO A 160 5.62 14.27 -1.21
N ARG A 161 6.96 14.20 -1.21
CA ARG A 161 7.75 14.17 -2.46
C ARG A 161 7.49 12.90 -3.27
N HIS A 162 7.40 11.74 -2.62
CA HIS A 162 7.14 10.46 -3.28
C HIS A 162 5.70 10.40 -3.78
N LEU A 163 4.76 10.95 -2.99
CA LEU A 163 3.35 11.03 -3.38
C LEU A 163 3.15 11.86 -4.65
N ARG A 164 3.73 13.06 -4.72
CA ARG A 164 3.63 13.92 -5.90
C ARG A 164 4.25 13.28 -7.13
N SER A 165 5.46 12.73 -7.02
CA SER A 165 6.11 12.06 -8.15
C SER A 165 5.33 10.85 -8.64
N ALA A 166 4.74 10.05 -7.74
CA ALA A 166 3.89 8.93 -8.12
C ALA A 166 2.59 9.40 -8.81
N GLU A 167 1.97 10.48 -8.31
CA GLU A 167 0.77 11.04 -8.91
C GLU A 167 1.01 11.55 -10.34
N GLU A 168 2.07 12.32 -10.55
CA GLU A 168 2.47 12.78 -11.87
C GLU A 168 2.77 11.62 -12.82
N LEU A 169 3.51 10.62 -12.33
CA LEU A 169 3.83 9.42 -13.10
C LEU A 169 2.58 8.66 -13.53
N PHE A 170 1.70 8.31 -12.60
CA PHE A 170 0.49 7.55 -12.92
C PHE A 170 -0.49 8.36 -13.78
N GLY A 171 -0.51 9.70 -13.64
CA GLY A 171 -1.25 10.58 -14.55
C GLY A 171 -0.74 10.47 -15.99
N ARG A 172 0.59 10.52 -16.19
CA ARG A 172 1.21 10.35 -17.52
C ARG A 172 0.99 8.95 -18.08
N LEU A 173 1.22 7.91 -17.28
CA LEU A 173 0.98 6.53 -17.69
C LEU A 173 -0.48 6.31 -18.09
N ALA A 174 -1.42 6.94 -17.37
CA ALA A 174 -2.83 6.82 -17.71
C ALA A 174 -3.20 7.46 -19.05
N ALA A 175 -2.47 8.51 -19.47
CA ALA A 175 -2.64 9.17 -20.76
C ALA A 175 -1.93 8.44 -21.91
N LEU A 176 -0.79 7.78 -21.62
CA LEU A 176 0.03 7.10 -22.63
C LEU A 176 -0.43 5.66 -22.90
N ALA A 177 -0.95 4.96 -21.89
CA ALA A 177 -1.22 3.55 -22.02
C ALA A 177 -2.54 3.28 -22.75
N CYS A 178 -2.57 2.30 -23.64
CA CYS A 178 -3.81 1.79 -24.20
C CYS A 178 -4.49 0.85 -23.19
N ALA A 179 -5.82 0.72 -23.32
CA ALA A 179 -6.58 -0.31 -22.60
C ALA A 179 -6.33 -1.68 -23.21
#